data_AF-A0A819HNA2-F1
#
_entry.id   AF-A0A819HNA2-F1
#
_cell.length_a   1.000
_cell.length_b   1.000
_cell.length_c   1.000
_cell.angle_alpha   90.00
_cell.angle_beta   90.00
_cell.angle_gamma   90.00
#
_symmetry.space_group_name_H-M   'P 1'
#
loop_
_entity.id
_entity.type
_entity.pdbx_description
1 polymer ?
#
loop_
_entity_poly.entity_id
_entity_poly.type
_entity_poly.pdbx_seq_one_letter_code
_entity_poly.pdbx_strand_id
1 'polypeptide(L)'
;MQISIIYCIFLVGFVHICLSASTPEWTGFYNVDNSCDQSKCCCLSEQVKITKPDNAQFLIDANVAGLPCQVQLNGSTTVSVPLPIPQDKSGFQITTNFLGTLNRFTLSADSQYIAHANFDAPECSGSARRAVSNWVGTFNIDDSCNQGECCCLSEQATISKKSDTEFLISARVAGTPCQAQLNGSSTINVPIPAPQAKNGFQITTSFLGTMNRFTLTYDNQYIANVNIQYPRCSGMGRRVDEDKNTASLISSSPILILISFFLFRMIYV
;
A
#
# COMPACT_ATOMS: atom_id res chain seq x y z
N MET A 1 51.39 26.81 47.89
CA MET A 1 51.32 26.89 46.42
C MET A 1 50.25 25.90 45.99
N GLN A 2 49.05 26.33 45.55
CA GLN A 2 48.76 26.77 44.17
C GLN A 2 49.30 25.77 43.13
N ILE A 3 48.49 25.24 42.20
CA ILE A 3 47.43 25.91 41.42
C ILE A 3 46.14 25.08 41.36
N SER A 4 44.98 25.76 41.40
CA SER A 4 43.67 25.20 41.03
C SER A 4 43.52 25.14 39.52
N ILE A 5 43.04 24.02 38.96
CA ILE A 5 42.42 24.00 37.64
C ILE A 5 41.00 23.49 37.78
N ILE A 6 40.05 24.41 37.59
CA ILE A 6 38.63 24.11 37.41
C ILE A 6 38.48 23.47 36.03
N TYR A 7 37.96 22.24 35.97
CA TYR A 7 37.36 21.74 34.73
C TYR A 7 35.86 21.61 34.91
N CYS A 8 35.14 22.36 34.07
CA CYS A 8 33.69 22.46 34.12
C CYS A 8 33.04 21.09 33.88
N ILE A 9 32.09 20.75 34.73
CA ILE A 9 31.10 19.70 34.46
C ILE A 9 30.21 20.20 33.31
N PHE A 10 30.65 19.98 32.07
CA PHE A 10 29.78 20.09 30.91
C PHE A 10 28.94 18.82 30.83
N LEU A 11 27.82 18.85 31.55
CA LEU A 11 26.77 17.85 31.54
C LEU A 11 26.00 17.96 30.21
N VAL A 12 26.70 17.70 29.09
CA VAL A 12 26.06 17.50 27.79
C VAL A 12 25.32 16.18 27.91
N GLY A 13 24.02 16.30 28.20
CA GLY A 13 23.08 15.21 28.10
C GLY A 13 23.04 14.72 26.66
N PHE A 14 23.96 13.81 26.32
CA PHE A 14 23.71 12.80 25.31
C PHE A 14 22.52 12.00 25.81
N VAL A 15 21.32 12.51 25.51
CA VAL A 15 20.17 11.67 25.25
C VAL A 15 20.65 10.75 24.14
N HIS A 16 21.10 9.56 24.54
CA HIS A 16 21.12 8.41 23.66
C HIS A 16 19.65 8.19 23.32
N ILE A 17 19.20 8.89 22.27
CA ILE A 17 18.13 8.44 21.44
C ILE A 17 18.70 7.16 20.83
N CYS A 18 18.53 6.05 21.56
CA CYS A 18 18.40 4.76 20.93
C CYS A 18 17.22 4.92 19.98
N LEU A 19 17.54 5.36 18.76
CA LEU A 19 16.88 4.94 17.55
C LEU A 19 16.98 3.42 17.57
N SER A 20 16.06 2.80 18.32
CA SER A 20 15.83 1.38 18.33
C SER A 20 15.59 1.03 16.88
N ALA A 21 16.62 0.53 16.19
CA ALA A 21 16.54 0.19 14.79
C ALA A 21 15.37 -0.79 14.67
N SER A 22 14.26 -0.31 14.11
CA SER A 22 13.01 -1.06 14.10
C SER A 22 13.30 -2.39 13.43
N THR A 23 13.05 -3.49 14.13
CA THR A 23 13.43 -4.80 13.61
C THR A 23 12.84 -4.97 12.22
N PRO A 24 13.63 -5.40 11.21
CA PRO A 24 13.17 -5.49 9.84
C PRO A 24 11.86 -6.24 9.75
N GLU A 25 10.92 -5.66 9.02
CA GLU A 25 9.57 -6.18 8.84
C GLU A 25 9.34 -6.44 7.36
N TRP A 26 9.97 -7.51 6.87
CA TRP A 26 9.96 -7.89 5.46
C TRP A 26 8.58 -8.32 4.93
N THR A 27 7.57 -8.46 5.80
CA THR A 27 6.20 -8.71 5.36
C THR A 27 5.58 -7.47 4.68
N GLY A 28 4.61 -7.71 3.82
CA GLY A 28 3.97 -6.67 3.00
C GLY A 28 4.25 -6.92 1.52
N PHE A 29 4.21 -5.86 0.72
CA PHE A 29 4.26 -5.96 -0.73
C PHE A 29 5.33 -5.06 -1.32
N TYR A 30 5.84 -5.48 -2.48
CA TYR A 30 6.97 -4.88 -3.17
C TYR A 30 6.63 -4.78 -4.66
N ASN A 31 6.67 -3.57 -5.21
CA ASN A 31 6.50 -3.33 -6.64
C ASN A 31 7.76 -3.84 -7.37
N VAL A 32 7.58 -4.77 -8.31
CA VAL A 32 8.66 -5.32 -9.13
C VAL A 32 9.19 -4.23 -10.07
N ASP A 33 10.51 -4.20 -10.27
CA ASP A 33 11.14 -3.33 -11.26
C ASP A 33 11.25 -4.01 -12.65
N ASN A 34 11.58 -3.21 -13.66
CA ASN A 34 11.72 -3.71 -15.03
C ASN A 34 13.16 -4.15 -15.34
N SER A 35 13.91 -4.69 -14.36
CA SER A 35 15.32 -5.10 -14.58
C SER A 35 15.47 -6.49 -15.22
N CYS A 36 14.45 -7.35 -15.14
CA CYS A 36 14.46 -8.69 -15.72
C CYS A 36 14.01 -8.69 -17.20
N ASP A 37 14.76 -9.37 -18.08
CA ASP A 37 14.47 -9.44 -19.52
C ASP A 37 13.37 -10.47 -19.84
N GLN A 38 12.11 -10.02 -19.88
CA GLN A 38 10.93 -10.85 -20.19
C GLN A 38 10.98 -11.54 -21.57
N SER A 39 11.87 -11.14 -22.48
CA SER A 39 12.06 -11.84 -23.77
C SER A 39 12.88 -13.13 -23.64
N LYS A 40 13.71 -13.23 -22.60
CA LYS A 40 14.63 -14.37 -22.34
C LYS A 40 14.38 -15.12 -21.04
N CYS A 41 13.69 -14.48 -20.09
CA CYS A 41 13.55 -14.93 -18.73
C CYS A 41 12.08 -15.07 -18.33
N CYS A 42 11.78 -15.99 -17.42
CA CYS A 42 10.54 -15.92 -16.66
C CYS A 42 10.76 -14.95 -15.50
N CYS A 43 10.17 -13.77 -15.58
CA CYS A 43 10.38 -12.67 -14.65
C CYS A 43 9.24 -12.60 -13.64
N LEU A 44 9.53 -12.10 -12.44
CA LEU A 44 8.48 -11.58 -11.55
C LEU A 44 7.79 -10.39 -12.23
N SER A 45 6.51 -10.18 -11.95
CA SER A 45 5.73 -9.07 -12.50
C SER A 45 4.84 -8.42 -11.44
N GLU A 46 4.46 -7.15 -11.70
CA GLU A 46 3.54 -6.35 -10.88
C GLU A 46 4.01 -6.17 -9.42
N GLN A 47 3.58 -7.06 -8.52
CA GLN A 47 3.91 -7.03 -7.11
C GLN A 47 4.30 -8.40 -6.57
N VAL A 48 5.29 -8.39 -5.69
CA VAL A 48 5.64 -9.51 -4.82
C VAL A 48 5.01 -9.27 -3.46
N LYS A 49 4.35 -10.29 -2.92
CA LYS A 49 3.79 -10.32 -1.57
C LYS A 49 4.64 -11.22 -0.69
N ILE A 50 5.13 -10.69 0.42
CA ILE A 50 5.79 -11.47 1.47
C ILE A 50 4.82 -11.61 2.65
N THR A 51 4.43 -12.85 2.94
CA THR A 51 3.66 -13.21 4.12
C THR A 51 4.49 -14.01 5.10
N LYS A 52 4.02 -14.07 6.35
CA LYS A 52 4.57 -14.93 7.39
C LYS A 52 3.47 -15.93 7.81
N PRO A 53 3.34 -17.09 7.13
CA PRO A 53 2.31 -18.09 7.45
C PRO A 53 2.53 -18.75 8.82
N ASP A 54 3.79 -18.87 9.26
CA ASP A 54 4.17 -19.49 10.54
C ASP A 54 5.41 -18.81 11.14
N ASN A 55 5.99 -19.38 12.21
CA ASN A 55 7.16 -18.80 12.89
C ASN A 55 8.53 -19.25 12.35
N ALA A 56 8.57 -20.09 11.31
CA ALA A 56 9.79 -20.64 10.72
C ALA A 56 10.10 -20.10 9.32
N GLN A 57 9.07 -19.75 8.53
CA GLN A 57 9.24 -19.34 7.13
C GLN A 57 8.41 -18.10 6.74
N PHE A 58 8.96 -17.31 5.82
CA PHE A 58 8.22 -16.41 4.96
C PHE A 58 7.74 -17.15 3.71
N LEU A 59 6.59 -16.77 3.19
CA LEU A 59 6.11 -17.17 1.88
C LEU A 59 6.11 -15.96 0.96
N ILE A 60 6.85 -16.05 -0.13
CA ILE A 60 6.94 -15.04 -1.18
C ILE A 60 6.03 -15.46 -2.33
N ASP A 61 4.87 -14.83 -2.44
CA ASP A 61 3.92 -15.03 -3.55
C ASP A 61 4.09 -13.92 -4.58
N ALA A 62 4.15 -14.26 -5.86
CA ALA A 62 4.30 -13.27 -6.94
C ALA A 62 3.64 -13.71 -8.24
N ASN A 63 3.21 -12.72 -9.03
CA ASN A 63 2.87 -12.92 -10.43
C ASN A 63 4.17 -13.04 -11.26
N VAL A 64 4.08 -13.72 -12.40
CA VAL A 64 5.20 -13.86 -13.35
C VAL A 64 4.79 -13.55 -14.79
N ALA A 65 5.75 -13.04 -15.56
CA ALA A 65 5.59 -12.69 -16.97
C ALA A 65 6.88 -12.97 -17.76
N GLY A 66 6.72 -13.25 -19.05
CA GLY A 66 7.81 -13.55 -19.99
C GLY A 66 7.57 -14.84 -20.76
N LEU A 67 8.13 -14.93 -21.96
CA LEU A 67 7.93 -16.07 -22.86
C LEU A 67 8.32 -17.43 -22.24
N PRO A 68 9.44 -17.56 -21.48
CA PRO A 68 9.81 -18.83 -20.87
C PRO A 68 8.86 -19.32 -19.77
N CYS A 69 8.07 -18.43 -19.13
CA CYS A 69 7.17 -18.83 -18.03
C CYS A 69 6.17 -19.89 -18.47
N GLN A 70 5.64 -19.80 -19.70
CA GLN A 70 4.68 -20.77 -20.20
C GLN A 70 5.23 -22.20 -20.21
N VAL A 71 6.51 -22.36 -20.55
CA VAL A 71 7.21 -23.66 -20.60
C VAL A 71 7.69 -24.08 -19.21
N GLN A 72 8.29 -23.16 -18.44
CA GLN A 72 8.87 -23.47 -17.12
C GLN A 72 7.81 -23.78 -16.05
N LEU A 73 6.60 -23.22 -16.17
CA LEU A 73 5.55 -23.29 -15.16
C LEU A 73 4.24 -23.93 -15.67
N ASN A 74 4.29 -24.61 -16.82
CA ASN A 74 3.12 -25.26 -17.45
C ASN A 74 1.89 -24.32 -17.57
N GLY A 75 2.13 -23.05 -17.91
CA GLY A 75 1.09 -22.02 -18.03
C GLY A 75 0.64 -21.36 -16.73
N SER A 76 1.23 -21.67 -15.56
CA SER A 76 0.98 -20.86 -14.35
C SER A 76 1.50 -19.44 -14.53
N THR A 77 0.70 -18.47 -14.10
CA THR A 77 1.05 -17.04 -14.04
C THR A 77 1.53 -16.61 -12.65
N THR A 78 1.64 -17.54 -11.69
CA THR A 78 2.05 -17.27 -10.31
C THR A 78 3.11 -18.25 -9.82
N VAL A 79 3.91 -17.78 -8.86
CA VAL A 79 4.91 -18.57 -8.12
C VAL A 79 4.83 -18.27 -6.63
N SER A 80 5.13 -19.28 -5.81
CA SER A 80 5.22 -19.17 -4.35
C SER A 80 6.54 -19.78 -3.89
N VAL A 81 7.34 -19.03 -3.13
CA VAL A 81 8.67 -19.45 -2.65
C VAL A 81 8.74 -19.38 -1.13
N PRO A 82 8.91 -20.51 -0.42
CA PRO A 82 9.19 -20.48 1.02
C PRO A 82 10.66 -20.11 1.27
N LEU A 83 10.90 -19.10 2.10
CA LEU A 83 12.24 -18.74 2.61
C LEU A 83 12.24 -18.86 4.15
N PRO A 84 13.30 -19.39 4.79
CA PRO A 84 13.37 -19.44 6.25
C PRO A 84 13.45 -18.02 6.84
N ILE A 85 12.84 -17.82 8.02
CA ILE A 85 12.87 -16.54 8.72
C ILE A 85 14.28 -16.29 9.26
N PRO A 86 14.91 -15.14 8.92
CA PRO A 86 16.26 -14.81 9.35
C PRO A 86 16.34 -14.66 10.87
N GLN A 87 17.32 -15.33 11.49
CA GLN A 87 17.65 -15.11 12.90
C GLN A 87 18.43 -13.79 13.09
N ASP A 88 19.31 -13.46 12.12
CA ASP A 88 19.95 -12.15 12.04
C ASP A 88 19.06 -11.15 11.28
N LYS A 89 19.02 -9.93 11.79
CA LYS A 89 18.22 -8.80 11.32
C LYS A 89 19.07 -7.68 10.71
N SER A 90 20.38 -7.89 10.55
CA SER A 90 21.31 -6.96 9.89
C SER A 90 21.17 -6.91 8.35
N GLY A 91 20.23 -7.68 7.78
CA GLY A 91 20.01 -7.89 6.35
C GLY A 91 20.16 -9.37 6.02
N PHE A 92 19.26 -9.91 5.20
CA PHE A 92 19.23 -11.35 4.93
C PHE A 92 19.66 -11.65 3.50
N GLN A 93 20.50 -12.68 3.34
CA GLN A 93 20.78 -13.29 2.05
C GLN A 93 20.63 -14.81 2.15
N ILE A 94 19.97 -15.42 1.16
CA ILE A 94 19.89 -16.87 1.02
C ILE A 94 20.05 -17.26 -0.44
N THR A 95 20.86 -18.29 -0.68
CA THR A 95 20.96 -18.94 -1.99
C THR A 95 20.04 -20.15 -2.01
N THR A 96 19.10 -20.19 -2.96
CA THR A 96 18.17 -21.31 -3.15
C THR A 96 17.78 -21.44 -4.63
N ASN A 97 17.16 -22.56 -4.99
CA ASN A 97 16.64 -22.72 -6.36
C ASN A 97 15.34 -21.94 -6.54
N PHE A 98 15.28 -21.17 -7.63
CA PHE A 98 14.10 -20.43 -8.06
C PHE A 98 13.97 -20.57 -9.58
N LEU A 99 12.77 -20.90 -10.06
CA LEU A 99 12.51 -21.16 -11.49
C LEU A 99 13.53 -22.12 -12.14
N GLY A 100 13.96 -23.13 -11.38
CA GLY A 100 14.94 -24.14 -11.84
C GLY A 100 16.40 -23.71 -11.89
N THR A 101 16.75 -22.49 -11.46
CA THR A 101 18.12 -21.95 -11.46
C THR A 101 18.57 -21.53 -10.06
N LEU A 102 19.88 -21.44 -9.82
CA LEU A 102 20.40 -21.06 -8.51
C LEU A 102 20.36 -19.53 -8.35
N ASN A 103 19.61 -19.05 -7.35
CA ASN A 103 19.37 -17.63 -7.14
C ASN A 103 19.72 -17.23 -5.71
N ARG A 104 20.36 -16.06 -5.56
CA ARG A 104 20.55 -15.41 -4.26
C ARG A 104 19.47 -14.37 -4.02
N PHE A 105 18.57 -14.66 -3.09
CA PHE A 105 17.61 -13.70 -2.57
C PHE A 105 18.30 -12.79 -1.54
N THR A 106 17.93 -11.51 -1.55
CA THR A 106 18.37 -10.49 -0.58
C THR A 106 17.15 -9.76 -0.05
N LEU A 107 17.00 -9.67 1.27
CA LEU A 107 16.02 -8.81 1.94
C LEU A 107 16.78 -7.70 2.70
N SER A 108 16.47 -6.44 2.40
CA SER A 108 17.22 -5.30 2.95
C SER A 108 16.92 -5.04 4.44
N ALA A 109 17.91 -4.61 5.22
CA ALA A 109 17.72 -4.37 6.67
C ALA A 109 16.65 -3.28 6.96
N ASP A 110 16.59 -2.24 6.13
CA ASP A 110 15.55 -1.19 6.18
C ASP A 110 14.18 -1.66 5.66
N SER A 111 14.07 -2.92 5.23
CA SER A 111 12.91 -3.56 4.61
C SER A 111 12.41 -2.89 3.32
N GLN A 112 13.12 -1.92 2.74
CA GLN A 112 12.68 -1.14 1.58
C GLN A 112 12.88 -1.84 0.23
N TYR A 113 13.72 -2.86 0.13
CA TYR A 113 13.87 -3.63 -1.11
C TYR A 113 14.04 -5.12 -0.87
N ILE A 114 13.66 -5.89 -1.87
CA ILE A 114 14.05 -7.28 -2.07
C ILE A 114 14.70 -7.41 -3.45
N ALA A 115 15.61 -8.36 -3.60
CA ALA A 115 16.21 -8.67 -4.89
C ALA A 115 16.49 -10.17 -5.00
N HIS A 116 16.45 -10.70 -6.21
CA HIS A 116 17.02 -12.00 -6.53
C HIS A 116 18.09 -11.81 -7.61
N ALA A 117 19.29 -12.35 -7.36
CA ALA A 117 20.37 -12.41 -8.34
C ALA A 117 20.47 -13.84 -8.86
N ASN A 118 20.26 -14.02 -10.16
CA ASN A 118 20.42 -15.31 -10.82
C ASN A 118 21.91 -15.51 -11.16
N PHE A 119 22.51 -16.63 -10.73
CA PHE A 119 23.94 -16.87 -10.94
C PHE A 119 24.28 -17.36 -12.35
N ASP A 120 23.33 -18.05 -13.00
CA ASP A 120 23.54 -18.69 -14.30
C ASP A 120 23.15 -17.77 -15.47
N ALA A 121 22.12 -16.93 -15.27
CA ALA A 121 21.60 -15.98 -16.25
C ALA A 121 21.33 -14.61 -15.59
N PRO A 122 22.33 -13.73 -15.46
CA PRO A 122 22.20 -12.44 -14.77
C PRO A 122 21.06 -11.55 -15.28
N GLU A 123 20.70 -11.63 -16.56
CA GLU A 123 19.54 -10.96 -17.18
C GLU A 123 18.17 -11.40 -16.62
N CYS A 124 18.13 -12.53 -15.92
CA CYS A 124 16.95 -13.04 -15.22
C CYS A 124 16.92 -12.64 -13.73
N SER A 125 17.87 -11.83 -13.28
CA SER A 125 17.84 -11.18 -11.96
C SER A 125 16.74 -10.12 -11.90
N GLY A 126 16.27 -9.79 -10.71
CA GLY A 126 15.24 -8.78 -10.50
C GLY A 126 15.34 -8.10 -9.15
N SER A 127 14.73 -6.93 -9.02
CA SER A 127 14.48 -6.31 -7.72
C SER A 127 13.04 -5.85 -7.58
N ALA A 128 12.58 -5.71 -6.34
CA ALA A 128 11.29 -5.12 -6.05
C ALA A 128 11.43 -4.17 -4.86
N ARG A 129 10.86 -2.97 -4.99
CA ARG A 129 10.88 -1.93 -3.95
C ARG A 129 9.58 -1.95 -3.18
N ARG A 130 9.65 -1.78 -1.86
CA ARG A 130 8.48 -1.80 -0.98
C ARG A 130 7.42 -0.85 -1.52
N ALA A 131 6.20 -1.36 -1.69
CA ALA A 131 5.06 -0.56 -2.08
C ALA A 131 4.83 0.49 -1.00
N VAL A 132 4.81 1.78 -1.39
CA VAL A 132 4.54 2.87 -0.46
C VAL A 132 3.05 2.92 -0.20
N SER A 133 2.60 2.42 0.94
CA SER A 133 1.23 2.65 1.41
C SER A 133 1.00 4.16 1.60
N ASN A 134 0.15 4.75 0.74
CA ASN A 134 -0.38 6.09 0.89
C ASN A 134 -1.87 6.03 1.25
N TRP A 135 -2.18 5.70 2.51
CA TRP A 135 -3.56 5.61 2.99
C TRP A 135 -4.35 6.91 2.91
N VAL A 136 -3.68 8.04 2.67
CA VAL A 136 -4.31 9.32 2.37
C VAL A 136 -5.15 9.22 1.09
N GLY A 137 -6.41 9.67 1.16
CA GLY A 137 -7.35 9.60 0.05
C GLY A 137 -8.79 9.46 0.52
N THR A 138 -9.70 9.30 -0.45
CA THR A 138 -11.15 9.14 -0.23
C THR A 138 -11.55 7.69 -0.42
N PHE A 139 -12.48 7.21 0.40
CA PHE A 139 -13.01 5.86 0.40
C PHE A 139 -14.54 5.91 0.40
N ASN A 140 -15.18 5.32 -0.60
CA ASN A 140 -16.63 5.11 -0.62
C ASN A 140 -16.99 4.04 0.40
N ILE A 141 -17.87 4.36 1.34
CA ILE A 141 -18.33 3.45 2.40
C ILE A 141 -19.42 2.52 1.85
N ASP A 142 -19.37 1.26 2.23
CA ASP A 142 -20.36 0.24 1.86
C ASP A 142 -21.60 0.25 2.78
N ASP A 143 -22.59 -0.58 2.43
CA ASP A 143 -23.86 -0.72 3.16
C ASP A 143 -23.85 -1.87 4.18
N SER A 144 -22.67 -2.40 4.52
CA SER A 144 -22.54 -3.55 5.43
C SER A 144 -22.93 -3.27 6.89
N CYS A 145 -23.02 -1.98 7.28
CA CYS A 145 -23.41 -1.55 8.62
C CYS A 145 -24.93 -1.34 8.73
N ASN A 146 -25.56 -1.94 9.76
CA ASN A 146 -27.00 -1.82 9.98
C ASN A 146 -27.40 -0.45 10.56
N GLN A 147 -27.72 0.50 9.70
CA GLN A 147 -28.15 1.86 10.06
C GLN A 147 -29.43 1.93 10.91
N GLY A 148 -30.24 0.87 10.96
CA GLY A 148 -31.41 0.81 11.84
C GLY A 148 -31.05 0.71 13.32
N GLU A 149 -29.99 -0.04 13.63
CA GLU A 149 -29.55 -0.38 15.00
C GLU A 149 -28.23 0.25 15.42
N CYS A 150 -27.43 0.74 14.47
CA CYS A 150 -26.07 1.23 14.66
C CYS A 150 -25.92 2.67 14.14
N CYS A 151 -25.00 3.44 14.75
CA CYS A 151 -24.49 4.64 14.09
C CYS A 151 -23.34 4.22 13.15
N CYS A 152 -23.60 4.25 11.86
CA CYS A 152 -22.73 3.74 10.82
C CYS A 152 -21.93 4.86 10.17
N LEU A 153 -20.75 4.52 9.65
CA LEU A 153 -20.10 5.33 8.61
C LEU A 153 -21.02 5.40 7.37
N SER A 154 -21.01 6.50 6.64
CA SER A 154 -21.86 6.68 5.45
C SER A 154 -21.16 7.50 4.37
N GLU A 155 -21.64 7.34 3.13
CA GLU A 155 -21.16 8.02 1.92
C GLU A 155 -19.65 7.84 1.67
N GLN A 156 -18.83 8.69 2.26
CA GLN A 156 -17.39 8.71 2.09
C GLN A 156 -16.68 8.97 3.42
N ALA A 157 -15.53 8.31 3.58
CA ALA A 157 -14.51 8.66 4.55
C ALA A 157 -13.25 9.15 3.82
N THR A 158 -12.62 10.19 4.35
CA THR A 158 -11.33 10.69 3.91
C THR A 158 -10.29 10.43 4.98
N ILE A 159 -9.12 9.93 4.57
CA ILE A 159 -7.94 9.88 5.41
C ILE A 159 -7.03 11.02 4.96
N SER A 160 -6.65 11.88 5.90
CA SER A 160 -5.78 13.03 5.65
C SER A 160 -4.59 13.01 6.61
N LYS A 161 -3.49 13.66 6.22
CA LYS A 161 -2.33 13.83 7.10
C LYS A 161 -2.61 14.99 8.06
N LYS A 162 -2.62 14.69 9.37
CA LYS A 162 -2.80 15.68 10.44
C LYS A 162 -1.45 16.22 10.92
N SER A 163 -0.46 15.34 11.04
CA SER A 163 0.93 15.64 11.39
C SER A 163 1.86 14.56 10.82
N ASP A 164 3.15 14.58 11.14
CA ASP A 164 4.06 13.46 10.83
C ASP A 164 3.78 12.19 11.66
N THR A 165 3.02 12.32 12.76
CA THR A 165 2.73 11.23 13.71
C THR A 165 1.25 10.83 13.77
N GLU A 166 0.36 11.53 13.08
CA GLU A 166 -1.08 11.27 13.07
C GLU A 166 -1.70 11.41 11.66
N PHE A 167 -2.62 10.51 11.34
CA PHE A 167 -3.66 10.74 10.33
C PHE A 167 -4.96 11.16 11.00
N LEU A 168 -5.80 11.86 10.25
CA LEU A 168 -7.18 12.16 10.61
C LEU A 168 -8.10 11.42 9.65
N ILE A 169 -8.92 10.51 10.18
CA ILE A 169 -10.04 9.92 9.47
C ILE A 169 -11.24 10.86 9.68
N SER A 170 -11.72 11.48 8.62
CA SER A 170 -12.93 12.28 8.62
C SER A 170 -14.00 11.54 7.84
N ALA A 171 -15.18 11.33 8.41
CA ALA A 171 -16.25 10.59 7.74
C ALA A 171 -17.63 11.16 8.07
N ARG A 172 -18.59 10.93 7.17
CA ARG A 172 -20.00 11.10 7.48
C ARG A 172 -20.54 9.89 8.23
N VAL A 173 -21.62 10.10 8.95
CA VAL A 173 -22.34 9.04 9.66
C VAL A 173 -23.84 9.06 9.36
N ALA A 174 -24.46 7.89 9.40
CA ALA A 174 -25.90 7.71 9.24
C ALA A 174 -26.42 6.57 10.14
N GLY A 175 -27.70 6.66 10.51
CA GLY A 175 -28.40 5.66 11.30
C GLY A 175 -29.09 6.23 12.53
N THR A 176 -30.15 5.56 12.98
CA THR A 176 -31.06 6.01 14.05
C THR A 176 -30.32 6.43 15.34
N PRO A 177 -29.30 5.69 15.82
CA PRO A 177 -28.59 6.06 17.05
C PRO A 177 -27.66 7.28 16.93
N CYS A 178 -27.25 7.67 15.72
CA CYS A 178 -26.24 8.72 15.54
C CYS A 178 -26.65 10.05 16.16
N GLN A 179 -27.93 10.44 16.01
CA GLN A 179 -28.42 11.75 16.47
C GLN A 179 -28.24 11.93 17.98
N ALA A 180 -28.45 10.85 18.76
CA ALA A 180 -28.25 10.83 20.20
C ALA A 180 -26.77 10.70 20.61
N GLN A 181 -25.97 9.95 19.84
CA GLN A 181 -24.54 9.74 20.14
C GLN A 181 -23.65 10.94 19.79
N LEU A 182 -24.07 11.79 18.84
CA LEU A 182 -23.24 12.84 18.25
C LEU A 182 -23.83 14.25 18.39
N ASN A 183 -24.85 14.44 19.23
CA ASN A 183 -25.51 15.73 19.47
C ASN A 183 -25.92 16.46 18.18
N GLY A 184 -26.38 15.71 17.17
CA GLY A 184 -26.77 16.23 15.86
C GLY A 184 -25.62 16.45 14.85
N SER A 185 -24.36 16.13 15.17
CA SER A 185 -23.29 16.11 14.16
C SER A 185 -23.49 14.95 13.18
N SER A 186 -23.41 15.25 11.89
CA SER A 186 -23.40 14.27 10.79
C SER A 186 -22.00 13.84 10.37
N THR A 187 -20.96 14.41 10.99
CA THR A 187 -19.55 14.10 10.71
C THR A 187 -18.78 13.75 11.98
N ILE A 188 -17.78 12.90 11.79
CA ILE A 188 -16.87 12.45 12.84
C ILE A 188 -15.42 12.60 12.38
N ASN A 189 -14.53 12.84 13.34
CA ASN A 189 -13.12 13.08 13.13
C ASN A 189 -12.33 12.21 14.12
N VAL A 190 -11.63 11.19 13.62
CA VAL A 190 -10.89 10.23 14.43
C VAL A 190 -9.39 10.40 14.15
N PRO A 191 -8.61 10.97 15.08
CA PRO A 191 -7.15 10.90 14.98
C PRO A 191 -6.70 9.46 15.22
N ILE A 192 -5.85 8.96 14.34
CA ILE A 192 -5.13 7.69 14.50
C ILE A 192 -3.63 7.94 14.35
N PRO A 193 -2.76 7.21 15.06
CA PRO A 193 -1.32 7.35 14.87
C PRO A 193 -0.94 6.97 13.43
N ALA A 194 -0.05 7.75 12.83
CA ALA A 194 0.52 7.47 11.52
C ALA A 194 1.30 6.14 11.58
N PRO A 195 0.97 5.13 10.75
CA PRO A 195 1.58 3.82 10.86
C PRO A 195 3.07 3.89 10.54
N GLN A 196 3.89 3.42 11.47
CA GLN A 196 5.34 3.36 11.30
C GLN A 196 5.73 2.26 10.30
N ALA A 197 4.98 1.16 10.27
CA ALA A 197 5.10 0.08 9.30
C ALA A 197 4.08 0.24 8.16
N LYS A 198 4.52 -0.04 6.92
CA LYS A 198 3.73 0.09 5.67
C LYS A 198 3.27 -1.28 5.12
N ASN A 199 2.90 -2.20 6.00
CA ASN A 199 2.49 -3.57 5.66
C ASN A 199 1.00 -3.84 5.95
N GLY A 200 0.20 -2.76 5.97
CA GLY A 200 -1.17 -2.76 6.49
C GLY A 200 -1.17 -2.32 7.96
N PHE A 201 -2.14 -1.51 8.34
CA PHE A 201 -2.24 -0.96 9.69
C PHE A 201 -3.48 -1.52 10.39
N GLN A 202 -3.33 -1.97 11.63
CA GLN A 202 -4.46 -2.26 12.51
C GLN A 202 -4.30 -1.53 13.83
N ILE A 203 -5.38 -0.87 14.27
CA ILE A 203 -5.47 -0.28 15.61
C ILE A 203 -6.84 -0.56 16.20
N THR A 204 -6.87 -0.97 17.46
CA THR A 204 -8.10 -1.05 18.24
C THR A 204 -8.20 0.21 19.10
N THR A 205 -9.27 0.98 18.92
CA THR A 205 -9.53 2.21 19.69
C THR A 205 -11.02 2.39 19.98
N SER A 206 -11.35 3.29 20.90
CA SER A 206 -12.74 3.66 21.15
C SER A 206 -13.27 4.54 20.01
N PHE A 207 -14.44 4.19 19.51
CA PHE A 207 -15.12 4.89 18.42
C PHE A 207 -16.62 4.83 18.69
N LEU A 208 -17.26 6.01 18.74
CA LEU A 208 -18.68 6.16 19.13
C LEU A 208 -19.03 5.44 20.46
N GLY A 209 -18.07 5.40 21.40
CA GLY A 209 -18.23 4.76 22.71
C GLY A 209 -18.04 3.23 22.75
N THR A 210 -17.73 2.58 21.62
CA THR A 210 -17.48 1.13 21.53
C THR A 210 -16.07 0.84 21.02
N MET A 211 -15.53 -0.35 21.29
CA MET A 211 -14.18 -0.69 20.83
C MET A 211 -14.22 -1.20 19.40
N ASN A 212 -13.53 -0.51 18.51
CA ASN A 212 -13.51 -0.80 17.09
C ASN A 212 -12.07 -1.04 16.63
N ARG A 213 -11.86 -2.09 15.83
CA ARG A 213 -10.62 -2.34 15.13
C ARG A 213 -10.68 -1.67 13.77
N PHE A 214 -9.88 -0.63 13.58
CA PHE A 214 -9.62 -0.06 12.28
C PHE A 214 -8.54 -0.87 11.56
N THR A 215 -8.78 -1.19 10.30
CA THR A 215 -7.81 -1.83 9.40
C THR A 215 -7.64 -0.94 8.18
N LEU A 216 -6.39 -0.61 7.83
CA LEU A 216 -6.04 0.00 6.54
C LEU A 216 -5.23 -1.01 5.74
N THR A 217 -5.68 -1.41 4.55
CA THR A 217 -4.96 -2.40 3.74
C THR A 217 -3.70 -1.77 3.12
N TYR A 218 -2.64 -2.56 2.95
CA TYR A 218 -1.33 -2.06 2.48
C TYR A 218 -1.40 -1.45 1.05
N ASP A 219 -2.25 -1.99 0.18
CA ASP A 219 -2.53 -1.52 -1.19
C ASP A 219 -3.28 -0.19 -1.20
N ASN A 220 -3.72 0.26 -0.03
CA ASN A 220 -4.57 1.40 0.20
C ASN A 220 -5.95 1.24 -0.49
N GLN A 221 -6.34 0.04 -0.92
CA GLN A 221 -7.61 -0.17 -1.62
C GLN A 221 -8.81 -0.21 -0.67
N TYR A 222 -8.59 -0.55 0.60
CA TYR A 222 -9.66 -0.70 1.58
C TYR A 222 -9.31 -0.13 2.96
N ILE A 223 -10.34 0.37 3.60
CA ILE A 223 -10.39 0.64 5.04
C ILE A 223 -11.53 -0.18 5.63
N ALA A 224 -11.37 -0.68 6.86
CA ALA A 224 -12.45 -1.35 7.57
C ALA A 224 -12.51 -0.83 9.01
N ASN A 225 -13.72 -0.64 9.51
CA ASN A 225 -14.02 -0.39 10.92
C ASN A 225 -14.82 -1.59 11.41
N VAL A 226 -14.22 -2.41 12.28
CA VAL A 226 -14.87 -3.62 12.80
C VAL A 226 -15.19 -3.42 14.27
N ASN A 227 -16.48 -3.38 14.59
CA ASN A 227 -16.96 -3.26 15.96
C ASN A 227 -16.82 -4.60 16.69
N ILE A 228 -16.02 -4.61 17.76
CA ILE A 228 -15.64 -5.87 18.43
C ILE A 228 -16.80 -6.41 19.27
N GLN A 229 -17.63 -5.54 19.84
CA GLN A 229 -18.80 -5.93 20.63
C GLN A 229 -20.03 -6.22 19.76
N TYR A 230 -20.22 -5.48 18.67
CA TYR A 230 -21.43 -5.52 17.85
C TYR A 230 -21.08 -5.64 16.36
N PRO A 231 -20.74 -6.83 15.84
CA PRO A 231 -20.24 -7.00 14.46
C PRO A 231 -21.14 -6.40 13.37
N ARG A 232 -22.47 -6.36 13.57
CA ARG A 232 -23.46 -5.69 12.69
C ARG A 232 -23.30 -4.17 12.56
N CYS A 233 -22.50 -3.55 13.42
CA CYS A 233 -22.12 -2.14 13.39
C CYS A 233 -20.73 -1.91 12.76
N SER A 234 -20.17 -2.93 12.10
CA SER A 234 -18.94 -2.81 11.31
C SER A 234 -19.26 -2.25 9.93
N GLY A 235 -18.28 -1.60 9.30
CA GLY A 235 -18.37 -1.14 7.90
C GLY A 235 -17.02 -1.20 7.21
N MET A 236 -17.01 -1.19 5.88
CA MET A 236 -15.78 -1.02 5.10
C MET A 236 -15.92 0.07 4.04
N GLY A 237 -14.79 0.67 3.68
CA GLY A 237 -14.68 1.64 2.61
C GLY A 237 -13.71 1.14 1.55
N ARG A 238 -14.09 1.26 0.27
CA ARG A 238 -13.19 1.02 -0.87
C ARG A 238 -12.67 2.34 -1.39
N ARG A 239 -11.37 2.43 -1.71
CA ARG A 239 -10.75 3.65 -2.23
C ARG A 239 -11.47 4.10 -3.50
N VAL A 240 -11.74 5.40 -3.56
CA VAL A 240 -12.05 6.07 -4.81
C VAL A 240 -10.70 6.25 -5.52
N ASP A 241 -10.48 5.51 -6.60
CA ASP A 241 -9.32 5.75 -7.45
C ASP A 241 -9.40 7.20 -7.96
N GLU A 242 -8.31 7.96 -7.79
CA GLU A 242 -8.17 9.24 -8.49
C GLU A 242 -8.10 8.93 -9.99
N ASP A 243 -9.21 9.18 -10.67
CA ASP A 243 -9.39 8.90 -12.09
C ASP A 243 -8.19 9.40 -12.91
N LYS A 244 -7.43 8.48 -13.50
CA LYS A 244 -6.44 8.77 -14.57
C LYS A 244 -7.14 9.16 -15.89
N ASN A 245 -8.32 9.78 -15.81
CA ASN A 245 -9.23 10.10 -16.91
C ASN A 245 -9.41 11.62 -17.14
N THR A 246 -8.44 12.44 -16.75
CA THR A 246 -8.28 13.82 -17.28
C THR A 246 -7.29 13.87 -18.45
N ALA A 247 -7.47 12.98 -19.44
CA ALA A 247 -6.69 12.92 -20.66
C ALA A 247 -7.51 12.56 -21.92
N SER A 248 -8.74 13.07 -22.05
CA SER A 248 -9.49 13.01 -23.32
C SER A 248 -10.56 14.10 -23.49
N LEU A 249 -10.21 15.36 -23.16
CA LEU A 249 -10.89 16.51 -23.78
C LEU A 249 -10.44 16.63 -25.25
N ILE A 250 -10.82 15.65 -26.07
CA ILE A 250 -10.85 15.83 -27.52
C ILE A 250 -12.01 16.76 -27.81
N SER A 251 -11.65 17.99 -28.18
CA SER A 251 -12.56 19.00 -28.68
C SER A 251 -13.41 18.49 -29.83
N SER A 252 -14.63 18.05 -29.54
CA SER A 252 -15.72 17.96 -30.52
C SER A 252 -16.31 19.35 -30.75
N SER A 253 -15.50 20.26 -31.32
CA SER A 253 -16.05 21.46 -31.93
C SER A 253 -17.05 21.03 -33.01
N PRO A 254 -18.29 21.54 -33.02
CA PRO A 254 -19.18 21.30 -34.16
C PRO A 254 -18.57 21.98 -35.38
N ILE A 255 -18.06 21.18 -36.32
CA ILE A 255 -17.56 21.69 -37.60
C ILE A 255 -18.74 22.32 -38.33
N LEU A 256 -18.70 23.66 -38.40
CA LEU A 256 -19.65 24.47 -39.13
C LEU A 256 -19.51 24.14 -40.62
N ILE A 257 -20.42 23.35 -41.17
CA ILE A 257 -20.46 23.06 -42.61
C ILE A 257 -20.88 24.34 -43.33
N LEU A 258 -19.90 25.09 -43.82
CA LEU A 258 -20.08 26.33 -44.57
C LEU A 258 -19.14 26.34 -45.78
N ILE A 259 -19.30 25.32 -46.64
CA ILE A 259 -18.70 25.31 -47.98
C ILE A 259 -19.70 25.97 -48.93
N SER A 260 -19.39 27.19 -49.31
CA SER A 260 -20.18 28.02 -50.22
C SER A 260 -19.33 28.42 -51.43
N PHE A 261 -19.82 28.07 -52.62
CA PHE A 261 -19.44 28.61 -53.95
C PHE A 261 -17.99 28.44 -54.45
N PHE A 262 -17.83 27.54 -55.42
CA PHE A 262 -17.33 27.89 -56.77
C PHE A 262 -18.09 27.02 -57.80
N LEU A 263 -19.11 27.57 -58.47
CA LEU A 263 -19.01 28.17 -59.82
C LEU A 263 -18.46 27.22 -60.90
N PHE A 264 -19.37 26.44 -61.52
CA PHE A 264 -19.20 25.95 -62.88
C PHE A 264 -20.35 26.49 -63.74
N ARG A 265 -20.03 27.27 -64.77
CA ARG A 265 -20.97 27.69 -65.82
C ARG A 265 -20.26 27.76 -67.17
N MET A 266 -21.00 27.34 -68.22
CA MET A 266 -20.83 27.63 -69.66
C MET A 266 -19.65 26.95 -70.40
N ILE A 267 -19.75 26.47 -71.67
CA ILE A 267 -20.85 26.44 -72.68
C ILE A 267 -20.75 25.12 -73.53
N TYR A 268 -21.77 24.81 -74.35
CA TYR A 268 -21.86 23.85 -75.48
C TYR A 268 -22.16 22.37 -75.12
N VAL A 269 -23.12 21.68 -75.77
CA VAL A 269 -24.04 22.03 -76.89
C VAL A 269 -25.49 21.92 -76.44
#